data_AF-A0A353DI63-F1
#
_entry.id   AF-A0A353DI63-F1
#
_cell.length_a   1.000
_cell.length_b   1.000
_cell.length_c   1.000
_cell.angle_alpha   90.00
_cell.angle_beta   90.00
_cell.angle_gamma   90.00
#
_symmetry.space_group_name_H-M   'P 1'
#
loop_
_entity.id
_entity.type
_entity.pdbx_description
1 polymer ?
#
loop_
_entity_poly.entity_id
_entity_poly.type
_entity_poly.pdbx_seq_one_letter_code
_entity_poly.pdbx_strand_id
1 'polypeptide(L)'
;AGVSTSKFDGEQMKRLYGIIEAVASLKRQELTNNALRKIYTVQRKNMHFAWGGSLKRGEAHYFRIQGPDFLIEYANTQNDANHAHLVWRDLKNDFGRDLLRKHYAENHKEK
;
A
#
# COMPACT_ATOMS: atom_id res chain seq x y z
N ALA A 1 5.33 5.46 -13.09
CA ALA A 1 6.66 5.85 -12.60
C ALA A 1 6.57 6.37 -11.17
N GLY A 2 7.62 6.23 -10.37
CA GLY A 2 7.76 6.69 -8.98
C GLY A 2 9.24 6.57 -8.56
N VAL A 3 9.65 7.22 -7.47
CA VAL A 3 11.03 7.16 -6.96
C VAL A 3 11.22 5.85 -6.20
N SER A 4 12.22 5.06 -6.60
CA SER A 4 12.61 3.85 -5.87
C SER A 4 13.20 4.21 -4.51
N THR A 5 12.74 3.51 -3.48
CA THR A 5 13.30 3.56 -2.11
C THR A 5 14.77 3.18 -2.02
N SER A 6 15.33 2.51 -3.03
CA SER A 6 16.78 2.31 -3.12
C SER A 6 17.58 3.62 -3.20
N LYS A 7 16.94 4.73 -3.57
CA LYS A 7 17.53 6.07 -3.65
C LYS A 7 17.28 6.92 -2.40
N PHE A 8 16.54 6.40 -1.42
CA PHE A 8 16.19 7.16 -0.22
C PHE A 8 17.33 7.15 0.80
N ASP A 9 17.54 8.27 1.47
CA ASP A 9 18.38 8.35 2.67
C ASP A 9 17.64 7.82 3.92
N GLY A 10 18.32 7.85 5.07
CA GLY A 10 17.77 7.38 6.33
C GLY A 10 16.54 8.16 6.81
N GLU A 11 16.52 9.49 6.61
CA GLU A 11 15.42 10.35 7.04
C GLU A 11 14.20 10.21 6.11
N GLN A 12 14.43 10.10 4.81
CA GLN A 12 13.38 9.81 3.83
C GLN A 12 12.74 8.45 4.06
N MET A 13 13.55 7.42 4.36
CA MET A 13 13.04 6.10 4.72
C MET A 13 12.23 6.13 6.02
N LYS A 14 12.71 6.86 7.04
CA LYS A 14 11.99 7.03 8.31
C LYS A 14 10.62 7.69 8.10
N ARG A 15 10.54 8.74 7.27
CA ARG A 15 9.28 9.40 6.92
C ARG A 15 8.33 8.47 6.17
N LEU A 16 8.84 7.72 5.20
CA LEU A 16 8.05 6.73 4.46
C LEU A 16 7.43 5.69 5.40
N TYR A 17 8.20 5.17 6.35
CA TYR A 17 7.69 4.25 7.35
C TYR A 17 6.65 4.87 8.26
N GLY A 18 6.84 6.13 8.68
CA GLY A 18 5.82 6.86 9.44
C GLY A 18 4.47 6.93 8.71
N ILE A 19 4.47 7.09 7.38
CA ILE A 19 3.23 7.05 6.58
C ILE A 19 2.64 5.64 6.60
N ILE A 20 3.45 4.60 6.34
CA ILE A 20 2.98 3.21 6.32
C ILE A 20 2.37 2.81 7.67
N GLU A 21 3.02 3.16 8.78
CA GLU A 21 2.56 2.89 10.14
C GLU A 21 1.27 3.66 10.46
N ALA A 22 1.18 4.93 10.05
CA ALA A 22 -0.03 5.73 10.23
C ALA A 22 -1.22 5.16 9.46
N VAL A 23 -1.01 4.61 8.26
CA VAL A 23 -2.09 3.93 7.52
C VAL A 23 -2.41 2.57 8.14
N ALA A 24 -1.40 1.82 8.60
CA ALA A 24 -1.60 0.53 9.25
C ALA A 24 -2.43 0.64 10.54
N SER A 25 -2.23 1.71 11.30
CA SER A 25 -2.90 1.93 12.59
C SER A 25 -4.40 2.24 12.45
N LEU A 26 -4.89 2.57 11.25
CA LEU A 26 -6.32 2.70 10.95
C LEU A 26 -7.04 1.35 10.95
N LYS A 27 -6.29 0.23 10.92
CA LYS A 27 -6.82 -1.13 10.95
C LYS A 27 -6.39 -1.83 12.24
N ARG A 28 -7.13 -2.88 12.58
CA ARG A 28 -6.74 -3.83 13.62
C ARG A 28 -5.35 -4.41 13.34
N GLN A 29 -4.49 -4.41 14.36
CA GLN A 29 -3.08 -4.80 14.21
C GLN A 29 -2.92 -6.25 13.74
N GLU A 30 -3.84 -7.14 14.12
CA GLU A 30 -3.81 -8.54 13.71
C GLU A 30 -3.90 -8.69 12.17
N LEU A 31 -4.49 -7.70 11.48
CA LEU A 31 -4.58 -7.66 10.03
C LEU A 31 -3.31 -7.09 9.36
N THR A 32 -2.56 -6.24 10.05
CA THR A 32 -1.44 -5.46 9.47
C THR A 32 -0.06 -5.93 9.93
N ASN A 33 0.06 -6.61 11.07
CA ASN A 33 1.34 -7.03 11.66
C ASN A 33 2.19 -7.87 10.69
N ASN A 34 1.57 -8.82 9.98
CA ASN A 34 2.28 -9.65 9.01
C ASN A 34 2.79 -8.84 7.81
N ALA A 35 1.96 -7.91 7.31
CA ALA A 35 2.33 -7.05 6.20
C ALA A 35 3.46 -6.08 6.59
N LEU A 36 3.34 -5.42 7.75
CA LEU A 36 4.38 -4.56 8.31
C LEU A 36 5.69 -5.31 8.50
N ARG A 37 5.67 -6.51 9.12
CA ARG A 37 6.87 -7.33 9.28
C ARG A 37 7.55 -7.61 7.93
N LYS A 38 6.79 -7.94 6.89
CA LYS A 38 7.31 -8.20 5.54
C LYS A 38 7.91 -6.94 4.90
N ILE A 39 7.25 -5.80 5.08
CA ILE A 39 7.72 -4.49 4.61
C ILE A 39 9.08 -4.15 5.22
N TYR A 40 9.24 -4.31 6.54
CA TYR A 40 10.50 -3.98 7.22
C TYR A 40 11.64 -4.93 6.91
N THR A 41 11.35 -6.22 6.77
CA THR A 41 12.39 -7.26 6.68
C THR A 41 12.79 -7.59 5.25
N VAL A 42 11.84 -7.64 4.30
CA VAL A 42 12.08 -8.15 2.94
C VAL A 42 12.00 -7.05 1.88
N GLN A 43 11.14 -6.04 2.08
CA GLN A 43 10.77 -5.11 1.01
C GLN A 43 11.34 -3.70 1.18
N ARG A 44 12.12 -3.46 2.24
CA ARG A 44 12.65 -2.14 2.64
C ARG A 44 13.24 -1.29 1.49
N LYS A 45 13.94 -1.91 0.55
CA LYS A 45 14.58 -1.22 -0.60
C LYS A 45 13.92 -1.51 -1.95
N ASN A 46 12.77 -2.19 -1.94
CA ASN A 46 12.05 -2.64 -3.13
C ASN A 46 10.64 -2.05 -3.18
N MET A 47 10.51 -0.79 -2.77
CA MET A 47 9.28 -0.01 -2.87
C MET A 47 9.48 1.21 -3.76
N HIS A 48 8.38 1.75 -4.26
CA HIS A 48 8.34 3.01 -5.00
C HIS A 48 7.39 3.99 -4.33
N PHE A 49 7.83 5.24 -4.19
CA PHE A 49 7.01 6.35 -3.74
C PHE A 49 6.68 7.27 -4.92
N ALA A 50 5.44 7.73 -5.03
CA ALA A 50 5.04 8.75 -5.98
C ALA A 50 4.19 9.82 -5.28
N TRP A 51 4.36 11.06 -5.71
CA TRP A 51 3.55 12.20 -5.34
C TRP A 51 3.00 12.86 -6.60
N GLY A 52 1.78 13.38 -6.55
CA GLY A 52 1.20 14.19 -7.61
C GLY A 52 0.30 15.28 -7.04
N GLY A 53 0.32 16.45 -7.66
CA GLY A 53 -0.44 17.62 -7.21
C GLY A 53 0.37 18.58 -6.35
N SER A 54 -0.32 19.41 -5.58
CA SER A 54 0.28 20.51 -4.84
C SER A 54 1.18 20.04 -3.70
N LEU A 55 2.14 20.87 -3.30
CA LEU A 55 2.93 20.71 -2.08
C LEU A 55 2.40 21.58 -0.92
N LYS A 56 1.40 22.42 -1.18
CA LYS A 56 0.78 23.28 -0.17
C LYS A 56 -0.27 22.50 0.59
N ARG A 57 -0.32 22.72 1.91
CA ARG A 57 -1.32 22.11 2.78
C ARG A 57 -2.72 22.59 2.39
N GLY A 58 -3.67 21.66 2.33
CA GLY A 58 -5.07 21.93 2.01
C GLY A 58 -5.39 21.92 0.51
N GLU A 59 -4.39 21.90 -0.36
CA GLU A 59 -4.60 21.81 -1.81
C GLU A 59 -4.62 20.36 -2.30
N ALA A 60 -5.14 20.17 -3.51
CA ALA A 60 -5.33 18.86 -4.13
C ALA A 60 -4.01 18.11 -4.32
N HIS A 61 -3.95 16.88 -3.81
CA HIS A 61 -2.76 16.04 -3.91
C HIS A 61 -3.07 14.55 -3.84
N TYR A 62 -2.08 13.77 -4.24
CA TYR A 62 -2.08 12.33 -4.35
C TYR A 62 -0.73 11.79 -3.90
N PHE A 63 -0.73 10.63 -3.24
CA PHE A 63 0.49 9.85 -3.09
C PHE A 63 0.25 8.35 -3.23
N ARG A 64 1.32 7.64 -3.56
CA ARG A 64 1.34 6.18 -3.67
C ARG A 64 2.61 5.60 -3.08
N ILE A 65 2.46 4.55 -2.30
CA ILE A 65 3.55 3.67 -1.86
C ILE A 65 3.25 2.28 -2.42
N GLN A 66 4.11 1.80 -3.31
CA GLN A 66 3.93 0.51 -3.96
C GLN A 66 5.12 -0.40 -3.66
N GLY A 67 4.84 -1.53 -3.02
CA GLY A 67 5.79 -2.63 -2.87
C GLY A 67 5.52 -3.76 -3.86
N PRO A 68 6.23 -4.89 -3.73
CA PRO A 68 6.09 -6.04 -4.61
C PRO A 68 4.71 -6.72 -4.54
N ASP A 69 4.04 -6.64 -3.39
CA ASP A 69 2.76 -7.33 -3.13
C ASP A 69 1.74 -6.47 -2.37
N PHE A 70 2.01 -5.19 -2.17
CA PHE A 70 1.07 -4.28 -1.53
C PHE A 70 1.08 -2.91 -2.21
N LEU A 71 -0.01 -2.18 -1.99
CA LEU A 71 -0.21 -0.82 -2.46
C LEU A 71 -0.89 0.00 -1.37
N ILE A 72 -0.33 1.17 -1.04
CA ILE A 72 -1.02 2.23 -0.32
C ILE A 72 -1.23 3.37 -1.30
N GLU A 73 -2.47 3.84 -1.42
CA GLU A 73 -2.83 4.92 -2.32
C GLU A 73 -3.75 5.91 -1.61
N TYR A 74 -3.43 7.19 -1.74
CA TYR A 74 -4.18 8.29 -1.19
C TYR A 74 -4.48 9.29 -2.30
N ALA A 75 -5.74 9.73 -2.37
CA ALA A 75 -6.17 10.77 -3.28
C ALA A 75 -7.08 11.75 -2.56
N ASN A 76 -6.73 13.04 -2.60
CA ASN A 76 -7.61 14.10 -2.15
C ASN A 76 -7.60 15.21 -3.19
N THR A 77 -8.34 14.99 -4.26
CA THR A 77 -8.39 15.86 -5.44
C THR A 77 -9.82 16.28 -5.79
N GLN A 78 -10.82 15.73 -5.11
CA GLN A 78 -12.24 16.00 -5.34
C GLN A 78 -12.76 17.04 -4.35
N ASN A 79 -13.87 17.69 -4.72
CA ASN A 79 -14.58 18.67 -3.88
C ASN A 79 -13.65 19.71 -3.26
N ASP A 80 -12.79 20.33 -4.08
CA ASP A 80 -11.79 21.31 -3.62
C ASP A 80 -10.84 20.75 -2.54
N ALA A 81 -10.34 19.53 -2.78
CA ALA A 81 -9.47 18.79 -1.85
C ALA A 81 -10.08 18.59 -0.46
N ASN A 82 -11.40 18.36 -0.41
CA ASN A 82 -12.15 18.11 0.82
C ASN A 82 -12.85 16.74 0.82
N HIS A 83 -12.39 15.80 -0.01
CA HIS A 83 -12.93 14.44 -0.07
C HIS A 83 -11.79 13.45 -0.29
N ALA A 84 -11.20 13.02 0.82
CA ALA A 84 -10.02 12.15 0.81
C ALA A 84 -10.41 10.67 0.72
N HIS A 85 -9.78 9.96 -0.21
CA HIS A 85 -9.77 8.51 -0.27
C HIS A 85 -8.40 7.98 0.15
N LEU A 86 -8.41 6.89 0.91
CA LEU A 86 -7.21 6.17 1.32
C LEU A 86 -7.48 4.67 1.25
N VAL A 87 -6.59 3.94 0.59
CA VAL A 87 -6.67 2.49 0.48
C VAL A 87 -5.33 1.85 0.77
N TRP A 88 -5.39 0.72 1.47
CA TRP A 88 -4.32 -0.29 1.53
C TRP A 88 -4.82 -1.54 0.82
N ARG A 89 -4.09 -2.01 -0.18
CA ARG A 89 -4.40 -3.25 -0.92
C ARG A 89 -3.30 -4.30 -0.73
N ASP A 90 -3.74 -5.53 -0.52
CA ASP A 90 -2.92 -6.73 -0.63
C ASP A 90 -3.08 -7.27 -2.06
N LEU A 91 -2.04 -7.16 -2.87
CA LEU A 91 -2.07 -7.52 -4.29
C LEU A 91 -2.08 -9.04 -4.52
N LYS A 92 -1.73 -9.84 -3.50
CA LYS A 92 -1.76 -11.31 -3.59
C LYS A 92 -3.13 -11.89 -3.27
N ASN A 93 -3.90 -11.19 -2.44
CA ASN A 93 -5.25 -11.61 -2.04
C ASN A 93 -6.36 -10.71 -2.62
N ASP A 94 -6.01 -9.86 -3.59
CA ASP A 94 -6.90 -8.90 -4.23
C ASP A 94 -8.07 -9.63 -4.94
N PHE A 95 -9.30 -9.24 -4.63
CA PHE A 95 -10.54 -9.83 -5.18
C PHE A 95 -10.67 -11.36 -5.03
N GLY A 96 -10.06 -11.97 -4.00
CA GLY A 96 -10.26 -13.40 -3.70
C GLY A 96 -9.76 -14.36 -4.80
N ARG A 97 -8.81 -13.91 -5.62
CA ARG A 97 -8.39 -14.53 -6.89
C ARG A 97 -8.00 -16.01 -6.85
N ASP A 98 -7.77 -16.62 -5.68
CA ASP A 98 -7.38 -18.04 -5.62
C ASP A 98 -8.25 -18.92 -4.69
N LEU A 99 -9.30 -18.37 -4.06
CA LEU A 99 -10.19 -19.19 -3.22
C LEU A 99 -11.09 -20.09 -4.06
N LEU A 100 -11.65 -19.55 -5.15
CA LEU A 100 -12.52 -20.32 -6.03
C LEU A 100 -11.75 -21.39 -6.81
N ARG A 101 -10.58 -21.03 -7.37
CA ARG A 101 -9.72 -22.00 -8.09
C ARG A 101 -9.29 -23.14 -7.18
N LYS A 102 -8.88 -22.83 -5.94
CA LYS A 102 -8.54 -23.84 -4.94
C LYS A 102 -9.73 -24.76 -4.64
N HIS A 103 -10.92 -24.20 -4.40
CA HIS A 103 -12.13 -24.98 -4.15
C HIS A 103 -12.41 -25.98 -5.28
N TYR A 104 -12.33 -25.56 -6.55
CA TYR A 104 -12.50 -26.46 -7.70
C TYR A 104 -11.43 -27.55 -7.77
N ALA A 105 -10.16 -27.20 -7.56
CA ALA A 105 -9.06 -28.17 -7.60
C ALA A 105 -9.13 -29.23 -6.49
N GLU A 106 -9.76 -28.92 -5.36
CA GLU A 106 -9.82 -29.80 -4.19
C GLU A 106 -11.13 -30.59 -4.11
N ASN A 107 -12.26 -29.99 -4.50
CA ASN A 107 -13.60 -30.55 -4.26
C ASN A 107 -14.31 -31.01 -5.54
N HIS A 108 -13.78 -30.64 -6.71
CA HIS A 108 -14.42 -30.87 -8.01
C HIS A 108 -13.45 -31.37 -9.07
N LYS A 109 -12.33 -32.00 -8.69
CA LYS A 109 -11.56 -32.80 -9.65
C LYS A 109 -12.44 -33.94 -10.15
N GLU A 110 -12.71 -33.96 -11.45
CA GLU A 110 -13.28 -35.14 -12.11
C GLU A 110 -12.38 -36.34 -11.83
N LYS A 111 -13.01 -37.50 -11.55
CA LYS A 111 -12.31 -38.75 -11.29
C LYS A 111 -11.52 -39.22 -12.50
#